data_AF-A0A7J6DKQ5-F1
#
_entry.id   AF-A0A7J6DKQ5-F1
#
_cell.length_a   1.000
_cell.length_b   1.000
_cell.length_c   1.000
_cell.angle_alpha   90.00
_cell.angle_beta   90.00
_cell.angle_gamma   90.00
#
_symmetry.space_group_name_H-M   'P 1'
#
loop_
_entity.id
_entity.type
_entity.pdbx_description
1 polymer ?
#
loop_
_entity_poly.entity_id
_entity_poly.type
_entity_poly.pdbx_seq_one_letter_code
_entity_poly.pdbx_strand_id
1 'polypeptide(L)'
;MLETAPNILKAQSTTQTEIARHTVWGYFSQRTGLIIQFEDTKLVRMKSIKGSDNVFWETTMISSIEDYRYEDGINIAHCGKTSAMLYRYGEAHNHKRRIEETWKIEEIGFNICGLSIDCFLPPAELNKDINVEDN
;
A
#
# COMPACT_ATOMS: atom_id res chain seq x y z
N MET A 1 4.84 -10.78 -11.24
CA MET A 1 4.56 -11.03 -9.82
C MET A 1 5.80 -10.71 -9.03
N LEU A 2 5.68 -9.89 -7.99
CA LEU A 2 6.72 -9.69 -6.99
C LEU A 2 6.15 -10.07 -5.63
N GLU A 3 6.95 -10.77 -4.84
CA GLU A 3 6.62 -11.11 -3.45
C GLU A 3 7.60 -10.40 -2.53
N THR A 4 7.10 -9.90 -1.40
CA THR A 4 7.94 -9.20 -0.43
C THR A 4 8.82 -10.18 0.32
N ALA A 5 10.11 -9.85 0.45
CA ALA A 5 11.08 -10.70 1.11
C ALA A 5 10.71 -10.96 2.59
N PRO A 6 10.93 -12.17 3.13
CA PRO A 6 10.52 -12.52 4.49
C PRO A 6 11.08 -11.62 5.60
N ASN A 7 12.30 -11.12 5.45
CA ASN A 7 12.92 -10.19 6.40
C ASN A 7 12.18 -8.84 6.46
N ILE A 8 11.67 -8.36 5.32
CA ILE A 8 10.87 -7.13 5.24
C ILE A 8 9.50 -7.36 5.87
N LEU A 9 8.84 -8.49 5.57
CA LEU A 9 7.57 -8.88 6.19
C LEU A 9 7.69 -8.95 7.72
N LYS A 10 8.78 -9.54 8.22
CA LYS A 10 9.08 -9.64 9.65
C LYS A 10 9.35 -8.27 10.27
N ALA A 11 10.11 -7.40 9.61
CA ALA A 11 10.40 -6.05 10.09
C ALA A 11 9.15 -5.16 10.21
N GLN A 12 8.14 -5.40 9.37
CA GLN A 12 6.85 -4.70 9.39
C GLN A 12 5.80 -5.37 10.29
N SER A 13 6.11 -6.54 10.87
CA SER A 13 5.22 -7.25 11.79
C SER A 13 5.34 -6.67 13.21
N THR A 14 4.30 -6.81 14.02
CA THR A 14 4.28 -6.31 15.40
C THR A 14 4.18 -7.45 16.42
N THR A 15 4.08 -7.12 17.71
CA THR A 15 3.79 -8.10 18.76
C THR A 15 2.41 -8.73 18.60
N GLN A 16 1.45 -8.02 18.02
CA GLN A 16 0.05 -8.46 17.85
C GLN A 16 -0.27 -8.97 16.44
N THR A 17 0.53 -8.58 15.44
CA THR A 17 0.27 -8.88 14.03
C THR A 17 1.49 -9.50 13.36
N GLU A 18 1.25 -10.40 12.41
CA GLU A 18 2.27 -10.93 11.50
C GLU A 18 1.81 -10.75 10.07
N ILE A 19 2.66 -10.17 9.22
CA ILE A 19 2.38 -10.13 7.78
C ILE A 19 2.86 -11.45 7.19
N ALA A 20 1.91 -12.32 6.86
CA ALA A 20 2.21 -13.66 6.37
C ALA A 20 2.61 -13.67 4.89
N ARG A 21 2.03 -12.75 4.09
CA ARG A 21 2.30 -12.64 2.66
C ARG A 21 1.99 -11.23 2.16
N HIS A 22 2.80 -10.74 1.23
CA HIS A 22 2.50 -9.52 0.47
C HIS A 22 2.99 -9.68 -0.95
N THR A 23 2.08 -9.63 -1.91
CA THR A 23 2.33 -9.88 -3.34
C THR A 23 1.77 -8.75 -4.17
N VAL A 24 2.51 -8.34 -5.18
CA VAL A 24 2.06 -7.33 -6.15
C VAL A 24 2.19 -7.84 -7.59
N TRP A 25 1.27 -7.37 -8.44
CA TRP A 25 1.24 -7.65 -9.87
C TRP A 25 1.07 -6.35 -10.64
N GLY A 26 1.97 -6.09 -11.58
CA GLY A 26 1.81 -5.03 -12.57
C GLY A 26 1.54 -5.65 -13.94
N TYR A 27 0.50 -5.18 -14.61
CA TYR A 27 0.18 -5.55 -15.99
C TYR A 27 0.54 -4.38 -16.90
N PHE A 28 1.35 -4.65 -17.91
CA PHE A 28 1.92 -3.61 -18.77
C PHE A 28 1.44 -3.78 -20.20
N SER A 29 1.14 -2.65 -20.84
CA SER A 29 0.89 -2.57 -22.27
C SER A 29 2.15 -2.99 -23.04
N GLN A 30 2.06 -4.02 -23.88
CA GLN A 30 3.18 -4.45 -24.72
C GLN A 30 3.61 -3.37 -25.74
N ARG A 31 2.67 -2.49 -26.13
CA ARG A 31 2.95 -1.42 -27.11
C ARG A 31 3.70 -0.24 -26.49
N THR A 32 3.34 0.14 -25.27
CA THR A 32 3.81 1.39 -24.66
C THR A 32 4.69 1.18 -23.43
N GLY A 33 4.75 -0.03 -22.88
CA GLY A 33 5.44 -0.33 -21.63
C GLY A 33 4.79 0.29 -20.38
N LEU A 34 3.65 0.97 -20.52
CA LEU A 34 2.94 1.62 -19.42
C LEU A 34 2.09 0.60 -18.65
N ILE A 35 1.98 0.78 -17.33
CA ILE A 35 1.12 -0.06 -16.49
C ILE A 35 -0.35 0.27 -16.78
N ILE A 36 -1.17 -0.75 -16.97
CA ILE A 36 -2.61 -0.62 -17.24
C ILE A 36 -3.46 -1.13 -16.07
N GLN A 37 -2.88 -2.03 -15.27
CA GLN A 37 -3.51 -2.57 -14.07
C GLN A 37 -2.44 -2.89 -13.03
N PHE A 38 -2.76 -2.62 -11.77
CA PHE A 38 -1.94 -2.94 -10.62
C PHE A 38 -2.76 -3.70 -9.60
N GLU A 39 -2.23 -4.80 -9.09
CA GLU A 39 -2.84 -5.58 -8.01
C GLU A 39 -1.86 -5.67 -6.83
N ASP A 40 -2.38 -5.48 -5.64
CA ASP A 40 -1.66 -5.64 -4.37
C ASP A 40 -2.51 -6.49 -3.44
N THR A 41 -1.95 -7.59 -2.94
CA THR A 41 -2.56 -8.43 -1.92
C THR A 41 -1.65 -8.54 -0.71
N LYS A 42 -2.18 -8.15 0.46
CA LYS A 42 -1.50 -8.27 1.75
C LYS A 42 -2.32 -9.12 2.72
N LEU A 43 -1.71 -10.21 3.18
CA LEU A 43 -2.27 -11.11 4.19
C LEU A 43 -1.61 -10.89 5.54
N VAL A 44 -2.42 -10.57 6.54
CA VAL A 44 -2.01 -10.35 7.92
C VAL A 44 -2.69 -11.36 8.82
N ARG A 45 -1.91 -12.03 9.67
CA ARG A 45 -2.39 -12.90 10.74
C ARG A 45 -2.36 -12.13 12.06
N MET A 46 -3.47 -12.18 12.80
CA MET A 46 -3.54 -11.68 14.17
C MET A 46 -3.06 -12.77 15.13
N LYS A 47 -2.13 -12.43 16.02
CA LYS A 47 -1.61 -13.35 17.04
C LYS A 47 -2.60 -13.42 18.21
N SER A 48 -3.15 -14.61 18.47
CA SER A 48 -4.06 -14.82 19.60
C SER A 48 -3.32 -14.80 20.94
N ILE A 49 -3.88 -14.13 21.94
CA ILE A 49 -3.36 -14.09 23.32
C ILE A 49 -3.64 -15.41 24.07
N LYS A 50 -4.63 -16.20 23.63
CA LYS A 50 -5.16 -17.38 24.36
C LYS A 50 -5.09 -18.72 23.61
N GLY A 51 -4.42 -18.77 22.45
CA GLY A 51 -3.80 -20.01 21.97
C GLY A 51 -4.62 -21.01 21.15
N SER A 52 -5.80 -20.69 20.59
CA SER A 52 -6.49 -21.65 19.71
C SER A 52 -6.93 -21.14 18.35
N ASP A 53 -7.23 -19.85 18.17
CA ASP A 53 -7.80 -19.36 16.90
C ASP A 53 -6.97 -18.24 16.27
N ASN A 54 -6.56 -18.44 15.01
CA ASN A 54 -5.91 -17.42 14.21
C ASN A 54 -6.97 -16.68 13.39
N VAL A 55 -6.98 -15.36 13.48
CA VAL A 55 -7.79 -14.48 12.63
C VAL A 55 -6.88 -13.92 11.54
N PHE A 56 -7.35 -13.98 10.30
CA PHE A 56 -6.64 -13.46 9.13
C PHE A 56 -7.39 -12.26 8.55
N TRP A 57 -6.61 -11.29 8.08
CA TRP A 57 -7.07 -10.15 7.32
C TRP A 57 -6.32 -10.14 5.99
N GLU A 58 -7.04 -10.25 4.90
CA GLU A 58 -6.50 -10.10 3.55
C GLU A 58 -7.05 -8.81 2.95
N THR A 59 -6.15 -7.90 2.60
CA THR A 59 -6.47 -6.71 1.81
C THR A 59 -6.04 -6.99 0.38
N THR A 60 -6.95 -6.88 -0.58
CA THR A 60 -6.65 -6.92 -2.01
C THR A 60 -7.06 -5.60 -2.65
N MET A 61 -6.13 -4.92 -3.30
CA MET A 61 -6.37 -3.71 -4.08
C MET A 61 -6.13 -4.00 -5.54
N ILE A 62 -7.04 -3.55 -6.40
CA ILE A 62 -6.91 -3.66 -7.86
C ILE A 62 -7.17 -2.27 -8.43
N SER A 63 -6.20 -1.73 -9.16
CA SER A 63 -6.28 -0.41 -9.79
C SER A 63 -6.18 -0.52 -11.31
N SER A 64 -7.15 0.03 -12.05
CA SER A 64 -6.96 0.38 -13.47
C SER A 64 -6.30 1.75 -13.57
N ILE A 65 -5.38 1.90 -14.52
CA ILE A 65 -4.59 3.11 -14.69
C ILE A 65 -4.75 3.58 -16.13
N GLU A 66 -5.25 4.80 -16.29
CA GLU A 66 -5.82 5.31 -17.52
C GLU A 66 -5.38 6.77 -17.78
N ASP A 67 -5.70 7.27 -18.98
CA ASP A 67 -5.42 8.64 -19.41
C ASP A 67 -3.95 9.05 -19.22
N TYR A 68 -3.04 8.25 -19.78
CA TYR A 68 -1.62 8.61 -19.83
C TYR A 68 -1.40 9.79 -20.77
N ARG A 69 -0.81 10.85 -20.24
CA ARG A 69 -0.41 12.06 -20.96
C ARG A 69 1.10 12.24 -20.87
N TYR A 70 1.69 12.76 -21.94
CA TYR A 70 3.12 13.01 -21.99
C TYR A 70 3.41 14.42 -21.51
N GLU A 71 3.95 14.53 -20.31
CA GLU A 71 4.18 15.79 -19.60
C GLU A 71 5.62 15.83 -19.08
N ASP A 72 6.34 16.88 -19.46
CA ASP A 72 7.76 17.09 -19.12
C ASP A 72 8.67 15.87 -19.35
N GLY A 73 8.47 15.17 -20.46
CA GLY A 73 9.27 13.99 -20.82
C GLY A 73 8.82 12.68 -20.18
N ILE A 74 7.75 12.69 -19.39
CA ILE A 74 7.27 11.53 -18.63
C ILE A 74 5.82 11.22 -19.03
N ASN A 75 5.47 9.94 -19.15
CA ASN A 75 4.08 9.52 -19.31
C ASN A 75 3.42 9.40 -17.94
N ILE A 76 2.39 10.20 -17.68
CA ILE A 76 1.72 10.26 -16.38
C ILE A 76 0.23 9.95 -16.54
N ALA A 77 -0.26 9.00 -15.74
CA ALA A 77 -1.67 8.66 -15.71
C ALA A 77 -2.47 9.75 -15.00
N HIS A 78 -3.53 10.22 -15.64
CA HIS A 78 -4.39 11.27 -15.10
C HIS A 78 -5.66 10.74 -14.47
N CYS A 79 -6.00 9.47 -14.64
CA CYS A 79 -7.15 8.89 -13.96
C CYS A 79 -7.04 7.38 -13.80
N GLY A 80 -7.96 6.85 -13.02
CA GLY A 80 -8.10 5.41 -12.86
C GLY A 80 -9.20 5.06 -11.88
N LYS A 81 -9.32 3.76 -11.63
CA LYS A 81 -10.29 3.20 -10.69
C LYS A 81 -9.59 2.22 -9.79
N THR A 82 -9.80 2.33 -8.49
CA THR A 82 -9.24 1.44 -7.49
C THR A 82 -10.36 0.73 -6.75
N SER A 83 -10.30 -0.60 -6.67
CA SER A 83 -11.19 -1.43 -5.87
C SER A 83 -10.38 -2.08 -4.77
N ALA A 84 -10.63 -1.69 -3.53
CA ALA A 84 -10.06 -2.30 -2.33
C ALA A 84 -11.05 -3.28 -1.70
N MET A 85 -10.59 -4.49 -1.41
CA MET A 85 -11.34 -5.55 -0.76
C MET A 85 -10.66 -5.92 0.55
N LEU A 86 -11.38 -5.83 1.66
CA LEU A 86 -10.92 -6.29 2.97
C LEU A 86 -11.69 -7.56 3.34
N TYR A 87 -10.97 -8.66 3.51
CA TYR A 87 -11.54 -9.95 3.87
C TYR A 87 -10.96 -10.46 5.19
N ARG A 88 -11.80 -10.51 6.23
CA ARG A 88 -11.50 -11.15 7.49
C ARG A 88 -12.00 -12.59 7.45
N TYR A 89 -11.15 -13.55 7.80
CA TYR A 89 -11.54 -14.95 7.95
C TYR A 89 -10.77 -15.67 9.06
N GLY A 90 -11.30 -16.82 9.49
CA GLY A 90 -10.85 -17.53 10.69
C GLY A 90 -11.72 -17.22 11.91
N GLU A 91 -11.70 -18.11 12.90
CA GLU A 91 -12.65 -18.12 14.03
C GLU A 91 -14.11 -18.28 13.55
N ALA A 92 -15.10 -17.81 14.31
CA ALA A 92 -16.53 -18.09 14.09
C ALA A 92 -17.19 -17.28 12.95
N HIS A 93 -16.60 -16.19 12.46
CA HIS A 93 -17.25 -15.30 11.48
C HIS A 93 -16.30 -14.75 10.42
N ASN A 94 -16.75 -14.82 9.16
CA ASN A 94 -16.07 -14.21 8.02
C ASN A 94 -16.75 -12.88 7.65
N HIS A 95 -15.96 -11.85 7.37
CA HIS A 95 -16.48 -10.55 6.96
C HIS A 95 -15.74 -10.06 5.72
N LYS A 96 -16.47 -9.65 4.70
CA LYS A 96 -15.90 -9.13 3.45
C LYS A 96 -16.50 -7.75 3.18
N ARG A 97 -15.64 -6.75 2.95
CA ARG A 97 -16.04 -5.39 2.58
C ARG A 97 -15.27 -4.93 1.36
N ARG A 98 -15.96 -4.19 0.49
CA ARG A 98 -15.38 -3.61 -0.72
C ARG A 98 -15.56 -2.10 -0.70
N ILE A 99 -14.54 -1.38 -1.13
CA ILE A 99 -14.56 0.06 -1.39
C ILE A 99 -14.10 0.25 -2.83
N GLU A 100 -14.79 1.09 -3.57
CA GLU A 100 -14.43 1.47 -4.94
C GLU A 100 -14.20 2.98 -4.98
N GLU A 101 -13.11 3.38 -5.62
CA GLU A 101 -12.70 4.76 -5.82
C GLU A 101 -12.47 4.99 -7.31
N THR A 102 -12.93 6.12 -7.82
CA THR A 102 -12.49 6.66 -9.12
C THR A 102 -11.71 7.92 -8.84
N TRP A 103 -10.46 7.98 -9.30
CA TRP A 103 -9.57 9.10 -9.06
C TRP A 103 -9.22 9.80 -10.36
N LYS A 104 -8.98 11.11 -10.27
CA LYS A 104 -8.54 11.96 -11.36
C LYS A 104 -7.52 12.97 -10.84
N ILE A 105 -6.46 13.16 -11.60
CA ILE A 105 -5.43 14.17 -11.39
C ILE A 105 -5.74 15.30 -12.36
N GLU A 106 -5.97 16.50 -11.83
CA GLU A 106 -6.31 17.67 -12.66
C GLU A 106 -5.07 18.48 -13.05
N GLU A 107 -4.09 18.56 -12.15
CA GLU A 107 -2.88 19.37 -12.36
C GLU A 107 -1.66 18.61 -11.87
N ILE A 108 -0.58 18.73 -12.65
CA ILE A 108 0.73 18.18 -12.34
C ILE A 108 1.74 19.32 -12.44
N GLY A 109 2.55 19.46 -11.38
CA GLY A 109 3.63 20.43 -11.32
C GLY A 109 4.93 19.77 -10.95
N PHE A 110 5.97 20.02 -11.73
CA PHE A 110 7.34 19.60 -11.45
C PHE A 110 8.14 20.76 -10.87
N ASN A 111 9.03 20.46 -9.91
CA ASN A 111 9.96 21.43 -9.33
C ASN A 111 9.28 22.75 -8.90
N ILE A 112 8.13 22.64 -8.25
CA ILE A 112 7.30 23.78 -7.87
C ILE A 112 8.10 24.73 -6.96
N CYS A 113 8.42 25.91 -7.47
CA CYS A 113 9.11 26.95 -6.72
C CYS A 113 8.25 27.41 -5.52
N GLY A 114 8.87 27.56 -4.36
CA GLY A 114 8.22 28.10 -3.16
C GLY A 114 7.63 27.06 -2.19
N LEU A 115 7.81 25.76 -2.45
CA LEU A 115 7.56 24.72 -1.44
C LEU A 115 8.67 24.73 -0.36
N SER A 116 8.27 24.85 0.91
CA SER A 116 9.19 24.74 2.06
C SER A 116 9.46 23.28 2.40
N ILE A 117 10.56 23.01 3.11
CA ILE A 117 10.84 21.69 3.70
C ILE A 117 9.73 21.25 4.67
N ASP A 118 8.98 22.20 5.24
CA ASP A 118 7.86 21.94 6.13
C ASP A 118 6.70 21.20 5.44
N CYS A 119 6.64 21.23 4.09
CA CYS A 119 5.69 20.44 3.32
C CYS A 119 6.06 18.94 3.26
N PHE A 120 7.25 18.56 3.71
CA PHE A 120 7.82 17.22 3.62
C PHE A 120 8.16 16.63 4.99
N LEU A 121 7.50 17.09 6.05
CA LEU A 121 7.70 16.56 7.40
C LEU A 121 7.27 15.08 7.48
N PRO A 122 8.04 14.23 8.20
CA PRO A 122 7.64 12.85 8.42
C PRO A 122 6.34 12.80 9.26
N PRO A 123 5.60 11.67 9.23
CA PRO A 123 4.50 11.43 10.14
C PRO A 123 4.92 11.71 11.59
N ALA A 124 4.06 12.39 12.36
CA ALA A 124 4.37 12.91 13.70
C ALA A 124 4.87 11.85 14.71
N GLU A 125 4.67 10.56 14.42
CA GLU A 125 5.07 9.43 15.27
C GLU A 125 6.55 9.02 15.14
N LEU A 126 7.38 9.74 14.36
CA LEU A 126 8.81 9.46 14.22
C LEU A 126 9.72 10.10 15.28
N ASN A 127 9.18 10.48 16.45
CA ASN A 127 9.99 10.86 17.61
C ASN A 127 10.17 9.65 18.53
N LYS A 128 11.02 8.70 18.12
CA LYS A 128 11.51 7.65 19.03
C LYS A 128 12.77 8.16 19.72
N ASP A 129 12.58 8.65 20.93
CA ASP A 129 13.52 8.68 22.06
C ASP A 129 15.00 8.53 21.68
N ILE A 130 15.62 9.65 21.29
CA ILE A 130 17.07 9.83 21.46
C ILE A 130 17.27 10.64 22.74
N ASN A 131 16.77 10.14 23.87
CA ASN A 131 17.34 10.49 25.16
C ASN A 131 18.46 9.47 25.39
N VAL A 132 19.60 9.73 24.76
CA VAL A 132 20.86 9.13 25.20
C VAL A 132 21.11 9.70 26.58
N GLU A 133 21.13 8.81 27.58
CA GLU A 133 21.62 9.10 28.92
C GLU A 133 23.02 9.74 28.81
N ASP A 134 23.12 11.02 29.12
CA ASP A 134 24.39 11.62 29.51
C ASP A 134 24.60 11.33 31.01
N ASN A 135 25.69 10.60 31.29
CA ASN A 135 26.28 10.22 32.58
C ASN A 135 25.89 11.03 33.82
#